data_AF-A0A8S4FQW6-F1
#
_entry.id   AF-A0A8S4FQW6-F1
#
_cell.length_a   1.000
_cell.length_b   1.000
_cell.length_c   1.000
_cell.angle_alpha   90.00
_cell.angle_beta   90.00
_cell.angle_gamma   90.00
#
_symmetry.space_group_name_H-M   'P 1'
#
loop_
_entity.id
_entity.type
_entity.pdbx_description
1 polymer ?
#
loop_
_entity_poly.entity_id
_entity_poly.type
_entity_poly.pdbx_seq_one_letter_code
_entity_poly.pdbx_strand_id
1 'polypeptide(L)' 'MRGMRECEEGTHSYGSGCGPVMSEPTCEQPTPTVESGNTCDFFVCYCDAPTVRHKASKKCVKLEDCYKVE' A
#
# COMPACT_ATOMS: atom_id res chain seq x y z
N MET A 1 20.07 16.75 -5.16
CA MET A 1 19.21 16.34 -4.03
C MET A 1 18.49 15.08 -4.49
N ARG A 2 18.96 13.90 -4.10
CA ARG A 2 18.45 12.61 -4.61
C ARG A 2 17.54 12.00 -3.54
N GLY A 3 16.27 11.81 -3.90
CA GLY A 3 15.46 10.71 -3.39
C GLY A 3 14.76 10.96 -2.06
N MET A 4 13.98 12.03 -1.94
CA MET A 4 12.74 11.85 -1.19
C MET A 4 12.02 10.70 -1.91
N ARG A 5 11.84 9.57 -1.23
CA ARG A 5 10.98 8.48 -1.71
C ARG A 5 9.55 9.01 -1.61
N GLU A 6 9.23 9.99 -2.45
CA GLU A 6 7.89 10.51 -2.60
C GLU A 6 7.11 9.33 -3.17
N CYS A 7 6.31 8.74 -2.30
CA CYS A 7 5.34 7.75 -2.69
C CYS A 7 4.54 8.34 -3.87
N GLU A 8 4.31 7.53 -4.91
CA GLU A 8 3.56 7.97 -6.08
C GLU A 8 2.24 8.64 -5.67
N GLU A 9 1.76 9.60 -6.45
CA GLU A 9 0.51 10.31 -6.14
C GLU A 9 -0.63 9.32 -5.85
N GLY A 10 -1.23 9.43 -4.65
CA GLY A 10 -2.23 8.49 -4.14
C GLY A 10 -1.68 7.34 -3.27
N THR A 11 -0.37 7.29 -3.05
CA THR A 11 0.26 6.43 -2.04
C THR A 11 0.86 7.26 -0.91
N HIS A 12 0.76 6.75 0.30
CA HIS A 12 1.28 7.37 1.51
C HIS A 12 2.41 6.50 2.06
N SER A 13 3.44 7.14 2.61
CA SER A 13 4.52 6.45 3.29
C SER A 13 4.03 5.91 4.63
N TYR A 14 3.88 4.60 4.69
CA TYR A 14 3.72 3.86 5.94
C TYR A 14 5.11 3.42 6.38
N GLY A 15 5.56 3.96 7.50
CA GLY A 15 6.91 3.68 7.98
C GLY A 15 7.45 4.81 8.84
N SER A 16 7.25 4.68 10.15
CA SER A 16 7.89 5.54 11.15
C SER A 16 7.89 4.82 12.48
N GLY A 17 8.87 3.93 12.66
CA GLY A 17 9.13 3.26 13.94
C GLY A 17 9.36 1.76 13.82
N CYS A 18 9.44 1.11 14.98
CA CYS A 18 9.41 -0.34 15.08
C CYS A 18 8.02 -0.79 15.54
N GLY A 19 7.33 -1.54 14.70
CA GLY A 19 5.96 -1.94 14.96
C GLY A 19 5.47 -3.01 14.00
N PRO A 20 4.26 -3.52 14.22
CA PRO A 20 3.63 -4.46 13.31
C PRO A 20 3.42 -3.80 11.95
N VAL A 21 3.88 -4.46 10.90
CA VAL A 21 3.69 -4.00 9.51
C VAL A 21 2.33 -4.46 9.04
N MET A 22 1.55 -3.55 8.44
CA MET A 22 0.35 -3.95 7.72
C MET A 22 0.71 -4.22 6.26
N SER A 23 0.29 -5.35 5.70
CA SER A 23 0.44 -5.62 4.27
C SER A 23 -0.37 -4.63 3.45
N GLU A 24 0.11 -4.31 2.24
CA GLU A 24 -0.64 -3.43 1.33
C GLU A 24 -1.98 -4.06 0.93
N PRO A 25 -3.10 -3.32 1.01
CA PRO A 25 -4.37 -3.81 0.50
C PRO A 25 -4.31 -3.89 -1.03
N THR A 26 -4.67 -5.04 -1.59
CA THR A 26 -4.68 -5.29 -3.05
C THR A 26 -6.08 -5.63 -3.52
N CYS A 27 -6.31 -5.60 -4.83
CA CYS A 27 -7.58 -6.04 -5.40
C CYS A 27 -7.96 -7.49 -5.04
N GLU A 28 -6.97 -8.37 -4.86
CA GLU A 28 -7.18 -9.77 -4.45
C GLU A 28 -7.38 -9.91 -2.94
N GLN A 29 -6.70 -9.04 -2.17
CA GLN A 29 -6.77 -8.99 -0.71
C GLN A 29 -7.04 -7.55 -0.27
N PRO A 30 -8.32 -7.12 -0.29
CA PRO A 30 -8.67 -5.73 0.05
C PRO A 30 -8.43 -5.40 1.52
N THR A 31 -8.45 -6.41 2.38
CA THR A 31 -8.17 -6.29 3.80
C THR A 31 -6.67 -6.41 4.03
N PRO A 32 -5.99 -5.34 4.50
CA PRO A 32 -4.59 -5.41 4.85
C PRO A 32 -4.41 -6.38 6.03
N THR A 33 -3.55 -7.37 5.86
CA THR A 33 -3.20 -8.30 6.94
C THR A 33 -2.07 -7.71 7.76
N VAL A 34 -2.18 -7.78 9.08
CA VAL A 34 -1.04 -7.44 9.95
C VAL A 34 -0.04 -8.58 9.83
N GLU A 35 1.15 -8.29 9.31
CA GLU A 35 2.23 -9.26 9.27
C GLU A 35 2.68 -9.59 10.70
N SER A 36 2.86 -10.88 10.96
CA SER A 36 3.26 -11.36 12.28
C SER A 36 4.76 -11.13 12.46
N GLY A 37 5.12 -9.90 12.82
CA GLY A 37 6.50 -9.48 13.03
C GLY A 37 6.62 -7.97 13.20
N ASN A 38 7.40 -7.56 14.20
CA ASN A 38 7.78 -6.15 14.32
C ASN A 38 8.90 -5.88 13.32
N THR A 39 8.63 -5.06 12.32
CA THR A 39 9.70 -4.56 11.46
C THR A 39 10.11 -3.19 11.97
N CYS A 40 11.41 -3.00 12.16
CA CYS A 40 11.98 -1.69 12.46
C CYS A 40 12.59 -1.11 11.17
N ASP A 41 12.53 0.21 11.02
CA ASP A 41 13.16 0.93 9.88
C ASP A 41 12.59 0.55 8.50
N PHE A 42 11.33 0.12 8.45
CA PHE A 42 10.65 -0.08 7.17
C PHE A 42 10.04 1.23 6.68
N PHE A 43 10.21 1.49 5.39
CA PHE A 43 9.55 2.58 4.69
C PHE A 43 8.92 1.99 3.44
N VAL A 44 7.60 1.93 3.43
CA VAL A 44 6.81 1.38 2.33
C VAL A 44 5.76 2.40 1.91
N CYS A 45 5.50 2.47 0.61
CA CYS A 45 4.46 3.33 0.04
C CYS A 45 3.23 2.47 -0.18
N TYR A 46 2.17 2.72 0.57
CA TYR A 46 0.89 2.03 0.41
C TYR A 46 -0.18 2.95 -0.13
N CYS A 47 -1.15 2.39 -0.85
CA CYS A 47 -2.32 3.13 -1.30
C CYS A 47 -3.12 3.70 -0.12
N ASP A 48 -3.62 4.93 -0.27
CA ASP A 48 -4.41 5.58 0.77
C ASP A 48 -5.78 4.90 0.92
N ALA A 49 -6.24 4.63 2.14
CA ALA A 49 -7.54 4.00 2.34
C ALA A 49 -8.67 4.95 1.88
N PRO A 50 -9.68 4.49 1.12
CA PRO A 50 -10.09 3.09 0.87
C PRO A 50 -9.62 2.51 -0.48
N THR A 51 -8.53 3.02 -1.05
CA THR A 51 -7.98 2.50 -2.31
C THR A 51 -7.08 1.29 -2.06
N VAL A 52 -7.00 0.41 -3.06
CA VAL A 52 -6.22 -0.82 -3.05
C VAL A 52 -5.27 -0.84 -4.24
N ARG A 53 -4.13 -1.52 -4.10
CA ARG A 53 -3.15 -1.66 -5.17
C ARG A 53 -3.63 -2.69 -6.19
N HIS A 54 -3.80 -2.26 -7.43
CA HIS A 54 -4.03 -3.17 -8.55
C HIS A 54 -2.69 -3.72 -9.03
N LYS A 55 -2.40 -5.01 -8.76
CA LYS A 55 -1.12 -5.63 -9.15
C LYS A 55 -0.85 -5.56 -10.65
N ALA A 56 -1.88 -5.66 -11.49
CA ALA A 56 -1.73 -5.66 -12.94
C ALA A 56 -1.36 -4.26 -13.48
N SER A 57 -2.02 -3.21 -13.00
CA SER A 57 -1.74 -1.83 -13.43
C SER A 57 -0.66 -1.13 -12.60
N LYS A 58 -0.28 -1.70 -11.46
CA LYS A 58 0.56 -1.08 -10.41
C LYS A 58 0.04 0.26 -9.90
N LYS A 59 -1.26 0.53 -10.06
CA LYS A 59 -1.93 1.76 -9.65
C LYS A 59 -2.81 1.52 -8.44
N CYS A 60 -2.98 2.55 -7.61
CA CYS A 60 -4.00 2.56 -6.58
C CYS A 60 -5.35 2.85 -7.22
N VAL A 61 -6.29 1.93 -7.05
CA VAL A 61 -7.67 2.05 -7.55
C VAL A 61 -8.62 1.76 -6.40
N LYS A 62 -9.87 2.19 -6.49
CA LYS A 62 -10.86 1.77 -5.47
C LYS A 62 -11.15 0.29 -5.64
N LEU A 63 -11.54 -0.38 -4.56
CA LEU A 63 -11.91 -1.79 -4.60
C LEU A 63 -13.03 -2.08 -5.62
N GLU A 64 -13.97 -1.14 -5.79
CA GLU A 64 -15.01 -1.22 -6.81
C GLU A 64 -14.46 -1.20 -8.25
N ASP A 65 -13.33 -0.53 -8.50
CA ASP A 65 -12.72 -0.41 -9.82
C ASP A 65 -11.81 -1.61 -10.14
N CYS A 66 -11.40 -2.39 -9.13
CA CYS A 66 -10.65 -3.64 -9.35
C CYS A 66 -11.39 -4.66 -10.21
N TYR A 67 -12.71 -4.71 -10.07
CA TYR A 67 -13.58 -5.65 -10.80
C TYR A 67 -14.25 -5.00 -12.01
N LYS A 68 -14.05 -3.70 -12.25
CA LYS A 68 -14.47 -3.01 -13.49
C LYS A 68 -13.45 -3.20 -14.63
N VAL A 69 -12.81 -4.36 -14.68
CA VAL A 69 -12.12 -4.80 -15.89
C VAL A 69 -13.22 -5.23 -16.86
N GLU A 70 -13.81 -4.27 -17.57
CA GLU A 70 -14.47 -4.54 -18.85
C GLU A 70 -13.42 -4.76 -19.95
#